data_AF-T1ZBF8-F1
#
_entry.id   AF-T1ZBF8-F1
#
_cell.length_a   1.000
_cell.length_b   1.000
_cell.length_c   1.000
_cell.angle_alpha   90.00
_cell.angle_beta   90.00
_cell.angle_gamma   90.00
#
_symmetry.space_group_name_H-M   'P 1'
#
loop_
_entity.id
_entity.type
_entity.pdbx_description
1 polymer ?
#
loop_
_entity_poly.entity_id
_entity_poly.type
_entity_poly.pdbx_seq_one_letter_code
_entity_poly.pdbx_strand_id
1 'polypeptide(L)' 'MKKWNLSFDDLANIRQGEIVKVFGQGCGTQIQFGSNLEYYEILGFLKEVK' A
#
# COMPACT_ATOMS: atom_id res chain seq x y z
N MET A 1 10.32 4.93 11.63
CA MET A 1 9.66 6.01 10.88
C MET A 1 10.59 7.20 10.62
N LYS A 2 11.12 7.89 11.65
CA LYS A 2 12.08 9.02 11.44
C LYS A 2 13.30 8.70 10.57
N LYS A 3 13.88 7.50 10.70
CA LYS A 3 15.00 7.04 9.85
C LYS A 3 14.67 7.02 8.34
N TRP A 4 13.40 6.84 7.99
CA TRP A 4 12.91 6.77 6.62
C TRP A 4 12.18 8.06 6.20
N ASN A 5 12.25 9.11 7.03
CA ASN A 5 11.52 10.36 6.86
C ASN A 5 9.99 10.17 6.62
N LEU A 6 9.41 9.13 7.21
CA LEU A 6 7.98 8.83 7.13
C LEU A 6 7.26 9.37 8.37
N SER A 7 6.09 9.95 8.15
CA SER A 7 5.11 10.29 9.18
C SER A 7 4.08 9.16 9.36
N PHE A 8 3.24 9.27 10.40
CA PHE A 8 2.11 8.36 10.56
C PHE A 8 1.09 8.54 9.43
N ASP A 9 0.84 9.77 9.01
CA ASP A 9 -0.13 10.08 7.94
C ASP A 9 0.27 9.45 6.60
N ASP A 10 1.57 9.36 6.32
CA ASP A 10 2.11 8.69 5.12
C ASP A 10 1.79 7.18 5.09
N LEU A 11 1.57 6.58 6.27
CA LEU A 11 1.32 5.15 6.43
C LEU A 11 -0.16 4.82 6.63
N ALA A 12 -0.89 5.69 7.35
CA ALA A 12 -2.27 5.45 7.74
C ALA A 12 -3.28 5.78 6.63
N ASN A 13 -2.90 6.60 5.65
CA ASN A 13 -3.78 7.03 4.57
C ASN A 13 -3.85 6.01 3.43
N ILE A 14 -4.29 4.79 3.74
CA ILE A 14 -4.53 3.73 2.76
C ILE A 14 -5.79 4.08 1.96
N ARG A 15 -5.64 4.13 0.64
CA ARG A 15 -6.76 4.38 -0.28
C ARG A 15 -7.29 3.06 -0.82
N GLN A 16 -8.59 3.01 -1.11
CA GLN A 16 -9.23 1.86 -1.74
C GLN A 16 -10.08 2.34 -2.91
N GLY A 17 -10.08 1.58 -4.01
CA GLY A 17 -10.87 1.91 -5.20
C GLY A 17 -10.95 0.75 -6.20
N GLU A 18 -11.73 0.95 -7.26
CA GLU A 18 -11.84 -0.01 -8.36
C GLU A 18 -10.68 0.16 -9.35
N ILE A 19 -10.14 -0.95 -9.84
CA ILE A 19 -9.17 -0.97 -10.93
C ILE A 19 -9.90 -0.76 -12.25
N VAL A 20 -9.63 0.36 -12.91
CA VAL A 20 -10.12 0.63 -14.27
C VAL A 20 -9.60 -0.42 -15.25
N LYS A 21 -10.41 -0.79 -16.24
CA LYS A 21 -10.00 -1.76 -17.26
C LYS A 21 -8.88 -1.21 -18.14
N VAL A 22 -7.69 -1.79 -18.01
CA VAL A 22 -6.51 -1.52 -18.83
C VAL A 22 -5.89 -2.84 -19.28
N PHE A 23 -5.22 -2.88 -20.43
CA PHE A 23 -4.64 -4.12 -20.98
C PHE A 23 -5.63 -5.30 -21.10
N GLY A 24 -6.92 -5.01 -21.29
CA GLY A 24 -7.98 -6.01 -21.41
C GLY A 24 -8.47 -6.63 -20.10
N GLN A 25 -7.97 -6.19 -18.93
CA GLN A 25 -8.35 -6.71 -17.61
C GLN A 25 -8.62 -5.58 -16.61
N GLY A 26 -9.45 -5.83 -15.59
CA GLY A 26 -9.80 -4.82 -14.57
C GLY A 26 -10.98 -5.27 -13.72
N CYS A 27 -11.68 -4.30 -13.10
CA CYS A 27 -12.81 -4.49 -12.16
C CYS A 27 -12.46 -5.16 -10.82
N GLY A 28 -11.18 -5.34 -10.52
CA GLY A 28 -10.73 -5.71 -9.18
C GLY A 28 -10.84 -4.53 -8.21
N THR A 29 -10.86 -4.82 -6.92
CA THR A 29 -10.65 -3.79 -5.88
C THR A 29 -9.15 -3.68 -5.61
N GLN A 30 -8.61 -2.46 -5.66
CA GLN A 30 -7.22 -2.15 -5.32
C GLN A 30 -7.18 -1.37 -4.00
N ILE A 31 -6.15 -1.67 -3.21
CA ILE A 31 -5.68 -0.81 -2.13
C ILE A 31 -4.36 -0.15 -2.55
N GLN A 32 -4.18 1.11 -2.18
CA GLN A 32 -2.97 1.87 -2.44
C GLN A 32 -2.40 2.38 -1.13
N PHE A 33 -1.15 2.01 -0.87
CA PHE A 33 -0.37 2.50 0.27
C PHE A 33 0.19 3.89 -0.04
N GLY A 34 0.36 4.72 1.00
CA GLY A 34 0.93 6.06 0.87
C GLY A 34 2.46 6.09 0.68
N SER A 35 3.11 4.94 0.85
CA SER A 35 4.56 4.76 0.69
C SER A 35 4.88 3.37 0.14
N ASN A 36 6.17 3.07 -0.06
CA ASN A 36 6.61 1.75 -0.50
C ASN A 36 6.21 0.63 0.48
N LEU A 37 5.85 -0.54 -0.08
CA LEU A 37 5.41 -1.73 0.67
C LEU A 37 6.46 -2.22 1.67
N GLU A 38 7.73 -2.14 1.29
CA GLU A 38 8.89 -2.53 2.12
C GLU A 38 8.85 -1.90 3.51
N TYR A 39 8.39 -0.65 3.63
CA TYR A 39 8.30 0.01 4.94
C TYR A 39 7.22 -0.60 5.84
N TYR A 40 6.09 -1.04 5.26
CA TYR A 40 5.03 -1.70 6.02
C TYR A 40 5.47 -3.08 6.49
N GLU A 41 6.29 -3.79 5.72
CA GLU A 41 6.89 -5.07 6.11
C GLU A 41 7.94 -4.88 7.21
N ILE A 42 8.87 -3.93 7.05
CA ILE A 42 9.89 -3.61 8.06
C ILE A 42 9.24 -3.17 9.38
N LEU A 43 8.12 -2.44 9.32
CA LEU A 43 7.36 -2.00 10.49
C LEU A 43 6.46 -3.11 11.09
N GLY A 44 6.34 -4.26 10.43
CA GLY A 44 5.54 -5.40 10.89
C GLY A 44 4.03 -5.26 10.66
N PHE A 45 3.59 -4.29 9.86
CA PHE A 45 2.19 -4.13 9.48
C PHE A 45 1.75 -5.12 8.41
N LEU A 46 2.68 -5.59 7.58
CA LEU A 46 2.46 -6.60 6.57
C LEU A 46 3.44 -7.76 6.75
N LYS A 47 3.01 -8.94 6.32
CA LYS A 47 3.84 -10.13 6.18
C LYS A 47 3.40 -10.91 4.95
N GLU A 48 4.35 -11.49 4.24
CA GLU A 48 4.05 -12.47 3.22
C GLU A 48 3.46 -13.72 3.87
N VAL A 49 2.43 -14.29 3.23
CA VAL A 49 1.81 -15.56 3.64
C VAL A 49 2.00 -16.53 2.48
N LYS A 50 2.63 -17.69 2.76
CA LYS A 50 2.86 -18.76 1.79
C LYS A 50 1.73 -19.79 1.82
#